data_AF-A0AAN6WDH8-F1
#
_entry.id   AF-A0AAN6WDH8-F1
#
_cell.length_a   1.000
_cell.length_b   1.000
_cell.length_c   1.000
_cell.angle_alpha   90.00
_cell.angle_beta   90.00
_cell.angle_gamma   90.00
#
_symmetry.space_group_name_H-M   'P 1'
#
loop_
_entity.id
_entity.type
_entity.pdbx_description
1 polymer ?
#
loop_
_entity_poly.entity_id
_entity_poly.type
_entity_poly.pdbx_seq_one_letter_code
_entity_poly.pdbx_strand_id
1 'polypeptide(L)'
;MLQSHPTCQTTLGLASTYLKHGSHDDPKDGTFDQPLFESVMKRRFFFTESFEINRLSANFKGDNRGLFDYGPPGCALQVNIVDVWRKHFVMEKNMLELDCTVITPELALKTSGHVDKFADWMCKDPARG
;
A
#
# COMPACT_ATOMS: atom_id res chain seq x y z
N MET A 1 -57.02 -37.68 21.43
CA MET A 1 -56.32 -38.21 20.25
C MET A 1 -54.86 -37.83 20.37
N LEU A 2 -53.99 -38.84 20.55
CA LEU A 2 -52.61 -39.01 20.05
C LEU A 2 -51.66 -37.78 20.11
N GLN A 3 -50.41 -37.80 20.61
CA GLN A 3 -49.48 -38.85 21.03
C GLN A 3 -48.19 -38.18 21.61
N SER A 4 -47.55 -38.87 22.56
CA SER A 4 -46.09 -38.98 22.86
C SER A 4 -45.19 -37.77 23.24
N HIS A 5 -44.75 -37.80 24.50
CA HIS A 5 -43.48 -37.31 25.09
C HIS A 5 -42.20 -37.94 24.45
N PRO A 6 -40.97 -37.78 25.01
CA PRO A 6 -40.11 -36.61 25.27
C PRO A 6 -38.67 -36.82 24.68
N THR A 7 -37.66 -36.07 25.18
CA THR A 7 -36.19 -36.22 25.06
C THR A 7 -35.49 -35.84 23.74
N CYS A 8 -34.67 -34.79 23.78
CA CYS A 8 -33.20 -34.92 23.67
C CYS A 8 -32.54 -33.54 23.88
N GLN A 9 -32.00 -33.32 25.07
CA GLN A 9 -30.85 -32.44 25.27
C GLN A 9 -29.70 -32.99 24.41
N THR A 10 -29.13 -32.23 23.47
CA THR A 10 -27.70 -32.24 23.08
C THR A 10 -27.50 -31.21 21.95
N THR A 11 -26.44 -30.39 22.07
CA THR A 11 -25.81 -29.46 21.08
C THR A 11 -25.64 -27.98 21.52
N LEU A 12 -25.59 -27.70 22.83
CA LEU A 12 -24.95 -26.47 23.35
C LEU A 12 -23.58 -26.77 24.00
N GLY A 13 -22.80 -27.64 23.38
CA GLY A 13 -21.43 -27.94 23.79
C GLY A 13 -20.57 -28.10 22.55
N LEU A 14 -19.93 -27.00 22.12
CA LEU A 14 -18.72 -26.99 21.29
C LEU A 14 -18.18 -25.56 21.00
N ALA A 15 -18.86 -24.49 21.40
CA ALA A 15 -18.37 -23.11 21.22
C ALA A 15 -17.61 -22.53 22.44
N SER A 16 -17.21 -23.36 23.42
CA SER A 16 -16.66 -22.88 24.70
C SER A 16 -15.42 -23.64 25.17
N THR A 17 -14.45 -23.87 24.28
CA THR A 17 -13.13 -24.41 24.67
C THR A 17 -11.93 -23.64 24.14
N TYR A 18 -12.12 -22.49 23.46
CA TYR A 18 -11.01 -21.72 22.86
C TYR A 18 -10.83 -20.29 23.42
N LEU A 19 -11.27 -20.01 24.65
CA LEU A 19 -11.13 -18.66 25.23
C LEU A 19 -10.55 -18.61 26.65
N LYS A 20 -9.75 -19.60 27.06
CA LYS A 20 -8.91 -19.46 28.25
C LYS A 20 -7.58 -20.15 28.02
N HIS A 21 -6.56 -19.36 27.73
CA HIS A 21 -5.21 -19.38 28.31
C HIS A 21 -4.39 -18.30 27.57
N GLY A 22 -4.29 -17.13 28.20
CA GLY A 22 -3.46 -16.02 27.76
C GLY A 22 -3.24 -15.14 28.98
N SER A 23 -2.13 -15.38 29.65
CA SER A 23 -1.62 -14.57 30.75
C SER A 23 -1.53 -13.11 30.35
N HIS A 24 -1.76 -12.27 31.35
CA HIS A 24 -1.54 -10.84 31.40
C HIS A 24 -0.19 -10.42 30.81
N ASP A 25 -0.17 -10.19 29.50
CA ASP A 25 0.86 -9.46 28.74
C ASP A 25 0.16 -8.84 27.53
N ASP A 26 -0.78 -7.92 27.76
CA ASP A 26 -1.22 -7.01 26.70
C ASP A 26 -0.01 -6.13 26.35
N PRO A 27 0.56 -6.21 25.13
CA PRO A 27 1.69 -5.37 24.77
C PRO A 27 1.19 -3.93 24.73
N LYS A 28 1.48 -3.17 25.79
CA LYS A 28 1.51 -1.71 25.73
C LYS A 28 2.76 -1.27 24.99
N ASP A 29 2.81 -1.56 23.69
CA ASP A 29 3.27 -0.60 22.69
C ASP A 29 2.93 -1.14 21.30
N GLY A 30 1.89 -0.57 20.66
CA GLY A 30 1.51 -0.88 19.29
C GLY A 30 2.46 -0.23 18.28
N THR A 31 3.77 -0.27 18.53
CA THR A 31 4.79 0.36 17.69
C THR A 31 4.90 -0.40 16.38
N PHE A 32 4.78 0.34 15.27
CA PHE A 32 4.93 -0.21 13.93
C PHE A 32 6.37 -0.69 13.68
N ASP A 33 6.55 -2.00 13.50
CA ASP A 33 7.83 -2.60 13.11
C ASP A 33 8.03 -2.45 11.59
N GLN A 34 8.65 -1.34 11.19
CA GLN A 34 8.93 -1.02 9.79
C GLN A 34 9.81 -2.09 9.11
N PRO A 35 10.93 -2.56 9.70
CA PRO A 35 11.73 -3.64 9.11
C PRO A 35 10.94 -4.92 8.84
N LEU A 36 10.12 -5.35 9.80
CA LEU A 36 9.28 -6.53 9.63
C LEU A 36 8.27 -6.32 8.50
N PHE A 37 7.59 -5.17 8.48
CA PHE A 37 6.63 -4.81 7.44
C PHE A 37 7.27 -4.81 6.05
N GLU A 38 8.39 -4.13 5.87
CA GLU A 38 9.13 -4.09 4.60
C GLU A 38 9.54 -5.50 4.16
N SER A 39 9.98 -6.35 5.08
CA SER A 39 10.34 -7.73 4.78
C SER A 39 9.16 -8.53 4.21
N VAL A 40 7.96 -8.33 4.76
CA VAL A 40 6.74 -9.00 4.30
C VAL A 40 6.31 -8.45 2.95
N MET A 41 6.32 -7.12 2.79
CA MET A 41 5.92 -6.46 1.55
C MET A 41 6.80 -6.89 0.36
N LYS A 42 8.12 -6.94 0.55
CA LYS A 42 9.06 -7.42 -0.47
C LYS A 42 8.91 -8.93 -0.72
N ARG A 43 8.86 -9.76 0.32
CA ARG A 43 8.76 -11.23 0.19
C ARG A 43 7.46 -11.68 -0.46
N ARG A 44 6.36 -10.94 -0.25
CA ARG A 44 5.05 -11.19 -0.87
C ARG A 44 4.86 -10.44 -2.19
N PHE A 45 5.90 -9.75 -2.65
CA PHE A 45 5.93 -9.02 -3.91
C PHE A 45 4.77 -8.01 -4.05
N PHE A 46 4.54 -7.23 -3.00
CA PHE A 46 3.65 -6.07 -3.08
C PHE A 46 4.29 -4.95 -3.91
N PHE A 47 5.55 -4.64 -3.62
CA PHE A 47 6.36 -3.76 -4.44
C PHE A 47 7.82 -4.22 -4.37
N THR A 48 8.60 -3.86 -5.39
CA THR A 48 10.06 -3.95 -5.39
C THR A 48 10.65 -2.69 -6.02
N GLU A 49 11.96 -2.49 -5.89
CA GLU A 49 12.66 -1.41 -6.56
C GLU A 49 12.72 -1.66 -8.07
N SER A 50 12.36 -0.67 -8.88
CA SER A 50 12.33 -0.84 -10.32
C SER A 50 13.74 -1.10 -10.87
N PHE A 51 13.88 -2.01 -11.82
CA PHE A 51 15.16 -2.37 -12.43
C PHE A 51 16.25 -2.85 -11.43
N GLU A 52 15.85 -3.49 -10.33
CA GLU A 52 16.76 -4.02 -9.31
C GLU A 52 17.92 -4.84 -9.91
N ILE A 53 17.63 -5.67 -10.92
CA ILE A 53 18.64 -6.50 -11.61
C ILE A 53 19.72 -5.67 -12.32
N ASN A 54 19.38 -4.49 -12.85
CA ASN A 54 20.30 -3.65 -13.59
C ASN A 54 21.24 -2.92 -12.65
N ARG A 55 20.81 -2.66 -11.41
CA ARG A 55 21.66 -2.05 -10.38
C ARG A 55 22.84 -2.96 -9.99
N LEU A 56 22.64 -4.28 -10.06
CA LEU A 56 23.69 -5.25 -9.78
C LEU A 56 24.64 -5.46 -10.98
N SER A 57 24.37 -4.84 -12.13
CA SER A 57 25.20 -4.94 -13.33
C SER A 57 26.44 -4.07 -13.23
N ALA A 58 27.61 -4.67 -13.44
CA ALA A 58 28.90 -3.96 -13.46
C ALA A 58 28.99 -2.84 -14.51
N ASN A 59 28.12 -2.85 -15.51
CA ASN A 59 28.11 -1.88 -16.61
C ASN A 59 27.09 -0.75 -16.43
N PHE A 60 26.28 -0.77 -15.37
CA PHE A 60 25.31 0.29 -15.10
C PHE A 60 25.91 1.37 -14.21
N LYS A 61 26.08 2.58 -14.74
CA LYS A 61 26.57 3.77 -14.02
C LYS A 61 25.42 4.75 -13.78
N GLY A 62 24.48 4.37 -12.93
CA GLY A 62 23.34 5.19 -12.57
C GLY A 62 22.72 4.79 -11.24
N ASP A 63 21.87 5.66 -10.71
CA ASP A 63 21.02 5.37 -9.56
C ASP A 63 19.55 5.44 -10.02
N ASN A 64 18.79 4.42 -9.67
CA ASN A 64 17.35 4.29 -9.92
C ASN A 64 16.54 4.29 -8.62
N ARG A 65 17.14 4.71 -7.50
CA ARG A 65 16.43 4.91 -6.24
C ARG A 65 15.25 5.87 -6.41
N GLY A 66 14.18 5.59 -5.68
CA GLY A 66 12.93 6.34 -5.75
C GLY A 66 11.94 5.82 -6.79
N LEU A 67 12.31 4.82 -7.60
CA LEU A 67 11.41 4.15 -8.54
C LEU A 67 11.04 2.75 -8.03
N PHE A 68 9.76 2.39 -8.11
CA PHE A 68 9.21 1.13 -7.61
C PHE A 68 8.23 0.50 -8.59
N ASP A 69 8.29 -0.84 -8.69
CA ASP A 69 7.37 -1.67 -9.45
C ASP A 69 6.42 -2.39 -8.50
N TYR A 70 5.12 -2.30 -8.77
CA TYR A 70 4.10 -3.02 -8.01
C TYR A 70 3.92 -4.44 -8.54
N GLY A 71 3.96 -5.43 -7.64
CA GLY A 71 3.64 -6.81 -8.00
C GLY A 71 2.14 -7.09 -7.95
N PRO A 72 1.69 -8.33 -8.24
CA PRO A 72 0.27 -8.66 -8.38
C PRO A 72 -0.63 -8.19 -7.21
N PRO A 73 -0.29 -8.44 -5.93
CA PRO A 73 -1.11 -7.95 -4.82
C PRO A 73 -1.03 -6.42 -4.65
N GLY A 74 0.09 -5.79 -5.01
CA GLY A 74 0.25 -4.33 -4.99
C GLY A 74 -0.62 -3.63 -6.04
N CYS A 75 -0.63 -4.14 -7.27
CA CYS A 75 -1.49 -3.64 -8.34
C CYS A 75 -2.98 -3.78 -7.97
N ALA A 76 -3.38 -4.93 -7.45
CA ALA A 76 -4.75 -5.15 -6.99
C ALA A 76 -5.15 -4.16 -5.87
N LEU A 77 -4.24 -3.92 -4.91
CA LEU A 77 -4.46 -2.94 -3.85
C LEU A 77 -4.60 -1.52 -4.41
N GLN A 78 -3.72 -1.10 -5.32
CA GLN A 78 -3.78 0.21 -5.95
C GLN A 78 -5.12 0.42 -6.68
N VAL A 79 -5.58 -0.57 -7.46
CA VAL A 79 -6.87 -0.53 -8.14
C VAL A 79 -8.02 -0.37 -7.13
N ASN A 80 -8.00 -1.14 -6.04
CA ASN A 80 -9.04 -1.07 -5.01
C ASN A 80 -9.07 0.29 -4.32
N ILE A 81 -7.91 0.89 -4.02
CA ILE A 81 -7.82 2.23 -3.42
C ILE A 81 -8.40 3.28 -4.37
N VAL A 82 -8.04 3.23 -5.66
CA VAL A 82 -8.55 4.17 -6.65
C VAL A 82 -10.06 4.00 -6.85
N ASP A 83 -10.58 2.78 -6.86
CA ASP A 83 -12.02 2.50 -6.99
C ASP A 83 -12.82 3.08 -5.81
N VAL A 84 -12.34 2.88 -4.58
CA VAL A 84 -12.96 3.49 -3.39
C VAL A 84 -12.93 5.02 -3.47
N TRP A 85 -11.81 5.60 -3.90
CA TRP A 85 -11.70 7.05 -4.09
C TRP A 85 -12.65 7.58 -5.16
N ARG A 86 -12.77 6.91 -6.31
CA ARG A 86 -13.69 7.30 -7.40
C ARG A 86 -15.14 7.23 -6.95
N LYS A 87 -15.53 6.16 -6.25
CA LYS A 87 -16.88 6.04 -5.67
C LYS A 87 -17.18 7.19 -4.73
N HIS A 88 -16.25 7.51 -3.83
CA HIS A 88 -16.47 8.53 -2.80
C HIS A 88 -16.44 9.98 -3.32
N PHE A 89 -15.58 10.30 -4.29
CA PHE A 89 -15.43 11.68 -4.75
C PHE A 89 -16.09 11.93 -6.10
N VAL A 90 -15.84 11.07 -7.09
CA VAL A 90 -16.34 11.27 -8.45
C VAL A 90 -17.83 10.99 -8.52
N MET A 91 -18.26 9.82 -8.03
CA MET A 91 -19.65 9.39 -8.16
C MET A 91 -20.58 10.08 -7.17
N GLU A 92 -20.24 10.11 -5.87
CA GLU A 92 -21.09 10.74 -4.86
C GLU A 92 -21.28 12.25 -5.06
N LYS A 93 -20.27 12.96 -5.59
CA LYS A 93 -20.31 14.42 -5.81
C LYS A 93 -20.50 14.82 -7.27
N ASN A 94 -20.77 13.87 -8.17
CA ASN A 94 -20.94 14.07 -9.61
C ASN A 94 -19.81 14.93 -10.24
N MET A 95 -18.55 14.60 -9.95
CA MET A 95 -17.41 15.32 -10.51
C MET A 95 -17.12 14.85 -11.95
N LEU A 96 -16.62 15.77 -12.78
CA LEU A 96 -16.16 15.45 -14.14
C LEU A 96 -14.75 14.88 -14.08
N GLU A 97 -14.64 13.57 -14.29
CA GLU A 97 -13.35 12.89 -14.37
C GLU A 97 -12.68 13.13 -15.74
N LEU A 98 -11.40 13.45 -15.73
CA LEU A 98 -10.59 13.72 -16.92
C LEU A 98 -9.33 12.84 -16.89
N ASP A 99 -8.96 12.32 -18.06
CA ASP A 99 -7.68 11.65 -18.30
C ASP A 99 -6.87 12.50 -19.28
N CYS A 100 -5.65 12.87 -18.91
CA CYS A 100 -4.81 13.84 -19.63
C CYS A 100 -3.41 13.28 -19.86
N THR A 101 -2.72 13.78 -20.88
CA THR A 101 -1.39 13.31 -21.26
C THR A 101 -0.34 13.69 -20.22
N VAL A 102 0.56 12.75 -19.89
CA VAL A 102 1.69 13.00 -18.98
C VAL A 102 2.77 13.88 -19.63
N ILE A 103 3.06 13.65 -20.92
CA ILE A 103 4.04 14.46 -21.66
C ILE A 103 3.46 15.86 -21.86
N THR A 104 4.08 16.85 -21.22
CA THR A 104 3.58 18.23 -21.15
C THR A 104 4.57 19.19 -21.81
N PRO A 105 4.15 20.07 -22.74
CA PRO A 105 5.03 21.04 -23.37
C PRO A 105 5.54 22.08 -22.36
N GLU A 106 6.81 22.47 -22.48
CA GLU A 106 7.50 23.37 -21.55
C GLU A 106 6.72 24.68 -21.29
N LEU A 107 6.13 25.27 -22.34
CA LEU A 107 5.39 26.53 -22.24
C LEU A 107 4.25 26.47 -21.21
N ALA A 108 3.57 25.33 -21.08
CA ALA A 108 2.51 25.14 -20.08
C ALA A 108 3.08 25.12 -18.65
N LEU A 109 4.21 24.44 -18.43
CA LEU A 109 4.88 24.39 -17.13
C LEU A 109 5.49 25.74 -16.74
N LYS A 110 5.98 26.50 -17.72
CA LYS A 110 6.45 27.87 -17.50
C LYS A 110 5.31 28.81 -17.12
N THR A 111 4.20 28.75 -17.86
CA THR A 111 3.03 29.61 -17.60
C THR A 111 2.39 29.31 -16.24
N SER A 112 2.35 28.04 -15.82
CA SER A 112 1.89 27.66 -14.47
C SER A 112 2.89 27.97 -13.35
N GLY A 113 4.11 28.41 -13.68
CA GLY A 113 5.16 28.78 -12.72
C GLY A 113 5.95 27.60 -12.14
N HIS A 114 5.72 26.37 -12.62
CA HIS A 114 6.46 25.19 -12.15
C HIS A 114 7.95 25.29 -12.47
N VAL A 115 8.30 25.84 -13.64
CA VAL A 115 9.71 25.98 -14.08
C VAL A 115 10.53 26.83 -13.10
N ASP A 116 9.94 27.88 -12.53
CA ASP A 116 10.67 28.83 -11.68
C ASP A 116 10.59 28.48 -10.18
N LYS A 117 9.55 27.73 -9.77
CA LYS A 117 9.21 27.55 -8.34
C LYS A 117 9.29 26.11 -7.83
N PHE A 118 9.25 25.11 -8.71
CA PHE A 118 9.28 23.71 -8.29
C PHE A 118 10.73 23.23 -8.13
N ALA A 119 11.45 23.82 -7.17
CA ALA A 119 12.83 23.48 -6.84
C ALA A 119 13.10 23.64 -5.34
N ASP A 120 13.71 22.62 -4.75
CA ASP A 120 14.18 22.64 -3.36
C ASP A 120 15.66 23.03 -3.30
N TRP A 121 16.08 23.65 -2.20
CA TRP A 121 17.49 23.95 -1.97
C TRP A 121 18.29 22.66 -1.72
N MET A 122 19.32 22.45 -2.53
CA MET A 122 20.19 21.29 -2.44
C MET A 122 21.64 21.74 -2.20
N CYS A 123 22.25 21.22 -1.14
CA CYS A 123 23.67 21.40 -0.86
C CYS A 123 24.44 20.16 -1.32
N LYS A 124 25.66 20.39 -1.81
CA LYS A 124 26.54 19.36 -2.37
C LYS A 124 27.94 19.49 -1.77
N ASP A 125 28.55 18.36 -1.39
CA ASP A 125 29.94 18.36 -0.95
C ASP A 125 30.83 18.60 -2.18
N PRO A 126 31.65 19.66 -2.22
CA PRO A 126 32.54 19.92 -3.35
C PRO A 126 33.47 18.75 -3.70
N ALA A 127 33.80 17.89 -2.74
CA ALA A 127 34.69 16.75 -2.97
C ALA A 127 33.97 15.47 -3.48
N ARG A 128 32.68 15.30 -3.17
CA ARG A 128 31.98 14.00 -3.36
C ARG A 128 30.64 14.10 -4.08
N GLY A 129 30.12 15.31 -4.31
CA GLY A 129 28.78 15.53 -4.85
C GLY A 129 27.75 15.58 -3.73
#